data_AF-A9HCR3-F1
#
_entry.id   AF-A9HCR3-F1
#
_cell.length_a   1.000
_cell.length_b   1.000
_cell.length_c   1.000
_cell.angle_alpha   90.00
_cell.angle_beta   90.00
_cell.angle_gamma   90.00
#
_symmetry.space_group_name_H-M   'P 1'
#
loop_
_entity.id
_entity.type
_entity.pdbx_description
1 polymer ?
#
loop_
_entity_poly.entity_id
_entity_poly.type
_entity_poly.pdbx_seq_one_letter_code
_entity_poly.pdbx_strand_id
1 'polypeptide(L)'
;MNSLADIYSSHPRALDPVKADAGSVAEADFKARHWSSPVPGPLKAGTAEHKRAVAQMFRETFNPYKPSVIAWPKLDPETLKRVTSLPIWDIAVQTEGKARLRMAAYANMLSDPDIKDAMSLNAWEENRHKEVLSKLVEAYDIKMAPEPPYVEPTDVEWAYMVTGFSECVDSFFAFGLFALARKSGFFPPELVETFEPVMQEEARHIILFANWLTYHRATLPLWKRPWFELRVLAVWAFLVYERLDLVRTMDGDGNVHEQDNNFAVTGVKDVSSIDISLRDLMGVCLEENERRLAGYDPRLARPKLAPNIARFIRFVLPKASRNAQVGHAA
;
A
#
# COMPACT_ATOMS: atom_id res chain seq x y z
N MET A 1 -0.22 12.21 -28.29
CA MET A 1 -0.06 12.31 -26.83
C MET A 1 -0.52 10.98 -26.28
N ASN A 2 0.35 10.25 -25.58
CA ASN A 2 -0.05 9.03 -24.92
C ASN A 2 -1.12 9.36 -23.87
N SER A 3 -2.16 8.54 -23.78
CA SER A 3 -3.23 8.76 -22.80
C SER A 3 -2.65 8.64 -21.38
N LEU A 4 -3.30 9.27 -20.38
CA LEU A 4 -2.90 9.09 -18.98
C LEU A 4 -2.92 7.60 -18.59
N ALA A 5 -3.80 6.81 -19.22
CA ALA A 5 -3.88 5.38 -19.03
C ALA A 5 -2.66 4.61 -19.52
N ASP A 6 -1.91 5.13 -20.49
CA ASP A 6 -0.72 4.47 -21.01
C ASP A 6 0.39 4.38 -19.94
N ILE A 7 0.40 5.32 -18.98
CA ILE A 7 1.37 5.33 -17.87
C ILE A 7 1.22 4.09 -16.98
N TYR A 8 -0.01 3.72 -16.64
CA TYR A 8 -0.28 2.60 -15.73
C TYR A 8 -0.65 1.30 -16.45
N SER A 9 -0.92 1.31 -17.75
CA SER A 9 -1.26 0.10 -18.53
C SER A 9 -0.12 -0.43 -19.40
N SER A 10 0.82 0.44 -19.81
CA SER A 10 1.89 0.07 -20.74
C SER A 10 3.24 0.68 -20.32
N HIS A 11 3.89 0.08 -19.33
CA HIS A 11 5.23 0.50 -18.93
C HIS A 11 6.33 -0.26 -19.71
N PRO A 12 7.34 0.40 -20.30
CA PRO A 12 8.41 -0.26 -21.08
C PRO A 12 9.22 -1.30 -20.29
N ARG A 13 9.24 -1.19 -18.96
CA ARG A 13 9.89 -2.17 -18.06
C ARG A 13 9.00 -3.35 -17.67
N ALA A 14 7.71 -3.30 -17.98
CA ALA A 14 6.75 -4.37 -17.72
C ALA A 14 6.67 -5.41 -18.86
N LEU A 15 7.73 -5.50 -19.69
CA LEU A 15 7.82 -6.50 -20.77
C LEU A 15 7.93 -7.91 -20.20
N ASP A 16 7.32 -8.88 -20.90
CA ASP A 16 7.34 -10.28 -20.50
C ASP A 16 8.77 -10.80 -20.39
N PRO A 17 9.19 -11.34 -19.23
CA PRO A 17 10.41 -12.11 -19.18
C PRO A 17 10.21 -13.36 -20.04
N VAL A 18 10.93 -13.46 -21.16
CA VAL A 18 10.95 -14.64 -22.04
C VAL A 18 11.46 -15.82 -21.21
N LYS A 19 10.55 -16.69 -20.75
CA LYS A 19 10.82 -17.86 -19.89
C LYS A 19 11.73 -17.53 -18.68
N ALA A 20 11.13 -16.99 -17.62
CA ALA A 20 11.81 -16.91 -16.33
C ALA A 20 12.04 -18.32 -15.77
N ASP A 21 13.30 -18.74 -15.61
CA ASP A 21 13.64 -19.93 -14.84
C ASP A 21 13.52 -19.64 -13.32
N ALA A 22 13.54 -20.70 -12.50
CA ALA A 22 13.38 -20.57 -11.05
C ALA A 22 14.45 -19.68 -10.39
N GLY A 23 15.67 -19.63 -10.95
CA GLY A 23 16.74 -18.79 -10.46
C GLY A 23 16.47 -17.30 -10.72
N SER A 24 16.00 -16.97 -11.93
CA SER A 24 15.64 -15.60 -12.30
C SER A 24 14.45 -15.07 -11.49
N VAL A 25 13.47 -15.93 -11.16
CA VAL A 25 12.35 -15.58 -10.29
C VAL A 25 12.85 -15.28 -8.87
N ALA A 26 13.70 -16.15 -8.31
CA ALA A 26 14.27 -15.95 -6.98
C ALA A 26 15.16 -14.69 -6.91
N GLU A 27 15.92 -14.39 -7.96
CA GLU A 27 16.71 -13.17 -8.04
C GLU A 27 15.84 -11.91 -8.11
N ALA A 28 14.77 -11.92 -8.93
CA ALA A 28 13.81 -10.83 -9.01
C ALA A 28 13.10 -10.61 -7.67
N ASP A 29 12.71 -11.69 -7.00
CA ASP A 29 12.12 -11.67 -5.66
C ASP A 29 13.09 -11.07 -4.61
N PHE A 30 14.36 -11.48 -4.64
CA PHE A 30 15.38 -10.94 -3.76
C PHE A 30 15.61 -9.44 -4.01
N LYS A 31 15.76 -9.02 -5.27
CA LYS A 31 15.97 -7.62 -5.67
C LYS A 31 14.77 -6.74 -5.30
N ALA A 32 13.55 -7.24 -5.41
CA ALA A 32 12.36 -6.51 -4.99
C ALA A 32 12.31 -6.21 -3.49
N ARG A 33 13.12 -6.91 -2.67
CA ARG A 33 13.21 -6.74 -1.22
C ARG A 33 14.48 -6.06 -0.74
N HIS A 34 15.53 -6.03 -1.56
CA HIS A 34 16.85 -5.61 -1.15
C HIS A 34 17.44 -4.60 -2.13
N TRP A 35 17.75 -3.42 -1.62
CA TRP A 35 18.43 -2.39 -2.39
C TRP A 35 19.28 -1.50 -1.50
N SER A 36 20.47 -1.14 -1.98
CA SER A 36 21.34 -0.16 -1.34
C SER A 36 22.00 0.71 -2.40
N SER A 37 22.11 2.02 -2.14
CA SER A 37 22.70 2.91 -3.13
C SER A 37 24.19 2.60 -3.30
N PRO A 38 24.68 2.42 -4.54
CA PRO A 38 26.10 2.18 -4.80
C PRO A 38 26.96 3.42 -4.51
N VAL A 39 26.34 4.60 -4.33
CA VAL A 39 27.04 5.85 -4.04
C VAL A 39 27.26 5.97 -2.52
N PRO A 40 28.52 6.10 -2.05
CA PRO A 40 28.81 6.29 -0.64
C PRO A 40 28.43 7.70 -0.16
N GLY A 41 28.30 7.87 1.15
CA GLY A 41 28.02 9.17 1.77
C GLY A 41 26.54 9.41 2.10
N PRO A 42 26.17 10.60 2.61
CA PRO A 42 24.81 10.87 3.06
C PRO A 42 23.85 11.10 1.87
N LEU A 43 22.65 10.51 1.94
CA LEU A 43 21.54 10.84 1.04
C LEU A 43 20.72 11.99 1.66
N LYS A 44 21.24 13.21 1.59
CA LYS A 44 20.59 14.38 2.18
C LYS A 44 19.36 14.78 1.36
N ALA A 45 18.21 14.93 2.01
CA ALA A 45 16.98 15.37 1.37
C ALA A 45 17.17 16.66 0.56
N GLY A 46 16.69 16.66 -0.68
CA GLY A 46 16.77 17.80 -1.61
C GLY A 46 18.04 17.85 -2.48
N THR A 47 19.01 16.94 -2.30
CA THR A 47 20.18 16.87 -3.19
C THR A 47 19.93 15.96 -4.40
N ALA A 48 20.79 16.09 -5.42
CA ALA A 48 20.71 15.26 -6.62
C ALA A 48 20.99 13.77 -6.30
N GLU A 49 21.88 13.49 -5.36
CA GLU A 49 22.24 12.15 -4.91
C GLU A 49 21.04 11.46 -4.26
N HIS A 50 20.31 12.17 -3.38
CA HIS A 50 19.09 11.65 -2.76
C HIS A 50 18.02 11.35 -3.81
N LYS A 51 17.72 12.31 -4.70
CA LYS A 51 16.75 12.12 -5.79
C LYS A 51 17.11 10.92 -6.67
N ARG A 52 18.37 10.82 -7.10
CA ARG A 52 18.86 9.72 -7.94
C ARG A 52 18.75 8.38 -7.22
N ALA A 53 19.13 8.32 -5.94
CA ALA A 53 19.03 7.10 -5.14
C ALA A 53 17.58 6.62 -5.02
N VAL A 54 16.63 7.53 -4.80
CA VAL A 54 15.20 7.19 -4.72
C VAL A 54 14.69 6.64 -6.06
N ALA A 55 15.00 7.32 -7.17
CA ALA A 55 14.61 6.85 -8.50
C ALA A 55 15.27 5.52 -8.89
N GLN A 56 16.55 5.31 -8.54
CA GLN A 56 17.25 4.05 -8.78
C GLN A 56 16.67 2.92 -7.94
N MET A 57 16.47 3.14 -6.64
CA MET A 57 15.85 2.17 -5.74
C MET A 57 14.57 1.64 -6.34
N PHE A 58 13.63 2.53 -6.66
CA PHE A 58 12.32 2.11 -7.13
C PHE A 58 12.40 1.31 -8.44
N ARG A 59 13.22 1.76 -9.40
CA ARG A 59 13.38 1.11 -10.71
C ARG A 59 14.10 -0.24 -10.64
N GLU A 60 15.14 -0.35 -9.82
CA GLU A 60 15.96 -1.56 -9.72
C GLU A 60 15.27 -2.65 -8.89
N THR A 61 14.35 -2.26 -8.01
CA THR A 61 13.51 -3.18 -7.24
C THR A 61 12.20 -3.56 -7.94
N PHE A 62 11.94 -3.02 -9.14
CA PHE A 62 10.73 -3.32 -9.90
C PHE A 62 10.73 -4.79 -10.33
N ASN A 63 9.66 -5.51 -10.00
CA ASN A 63 9.45 -6.89 -10.42
C ASN A 63 8.30 -6.95 -11.44
N PRO A 64 8.52 -7.40 -12.69
CA PRO A 64 7.52 -7.38 -13.76
C PRO A 64 6.51 -8.54 -13.72
N TYR A 65 6.34 -9.25 -12.60
CA TYR A 65 5.40 -10.38 -12.54
C TYR A 65 3.95 -9.95 -12.90
N LYS A 66 3.16 -10.87 -13.49
CA LYS A 66 1.80 -10.60 -13.96
C LYS A 66 0.73 -11.28 -13.10
N PRO A 67 -0.39 -10.61 -12.78
CA PRO A 67 -1.50 -11.24 -12.05
C PRO A 67 -2.16 -12.41 -12.78
N SER A 68 -2.18 -12.38 -14.13
CA SER A 68 -2.85 -13.41 -14.95
C SER A 68 -2.24 -14.81 -14.85
N VAL A 69 -1.07 -14.95 -14.24
CA VAL A 69 -0.40 -16.24 -13.99
C VAL A 69 -0.57 -16.75 -12.55
N ILE A 70 -1.35 -16.06 -11.72
CA ILE A 70 -1.69 -16.53 -10.37
C ILE A 70 -2.55 -17.79 -10.46
N ALA A 71 -2.07 -18.89 -9.88
CA ALA A 71 -2.85 -20.11 -9.72
C ALA A 71 -3.74 -20.00 -8.47
N TRP A 72 -4.95 -19.47 -8.63
CA TRP A 72 -5.89 -19.30 -7.53
C TRP A 72 -6.21 -20.66 -6.86
N PRO A 73 -5.98 -20.80 -5.53
CA PRO A 73 -6.24 -22.06 -4.85
C PRO A 73 -7.73 -22.34 -4.79
N LYS A 74 -8.11 -23.62 -4.91
CA LYS A 74 -9.47 -24.08 -4.62
C LYS A 74 -9.70 -24.01 -3.11
N LEU A 75 -10.70 -23.25 -2.70
CA LEU A 75 -11.06 -23.07 -1.30
C LEU A 75 -12.09 -24.12 -0.90
N ASP A 76 -11.99 -24.63 0.34
CA ASP A 76 -13.07 -25.39 0.94
C ASP A 76 -14.31 -24.50 1.17
N PRO A 77 -15.51 -25.06 1.35
CA PRO A 77 -16.74 -24.29 1.45
C PRO A 77 -16.76 -23.25 2.59
N GLU A 78 -16.09 -23.53 3.71
CA GLU A 78 -16.05 -22.62 4.86
C GLU A 78 -15.13 -21.43 4.57
N THR A 79 -13.94 -21.70 4.03
CA THR A 79 -13.01 -20.65 3.61
C THR A 79 -13.57 -19.81 2.47
N LEU A 80 -14.18 -20.42 1.46
CA LEU A 80 -14.83 -19.70 0.37
C LEU A 80 -15.89 -18.74 0.92
N LYS A 81 -16.78 -19.25 1.79
CA LYS A 81 -17.80 -18.42 2.44
C LYS A 81 -17.17 -17.24 3.18
N ARG A 82 -16.11 -17.47 3.97
CA ARG A 82 -15.38 -16.42 4.68
C ARG A 82 -14.88 -15.34 3.71
N VAL A 83 -14.13 -15.72 2.68
CA VAL A 83 -13.58 -14.80 1.66
C VAL A 83 -14.71 -14.01 0.97
N THR A 84 -15.75 -14.70 0.47
CA THR A 84 -16.86 -14.06 -0.27
C THR A 84 -17.75 -13.16 0.60
N SER A 85 -17.71 -13.33 1.92
CA SER A 85 -18.54 -12.57 2.86
C SER A 85 -17.90 -11.26 3.35
N LEU A 86 -16.62 -11.04 3.05
CA LEU A 86 -15.93 -9.82 3.45
C LEU A 86 -16.50 -8.61 2.67
N PRO A 87 -16.98 -7.56 3.34
CA PRO A 87 -17.56 -6.38 2.69
C PRO A 87 -16.49 -5.40 2.16
N ILE A 88 -15.28 -5.89 1.86
CA ILE A 88 -14.13 -5.06 1.50
C ILE A 88 -13.85 -5.01 0.00
N TRP A 89 -14.35 -5.98 -0.78
CA TRP A 89 -13.82 -6.21 -2.13
C TRP A 89 -14.09 -5.05 -3.08
N ASP A 90 -15.31 -4.49 -3.04
CA ASP A 90 -15.68 -3.28 -3.79
C ASP A 90 -14.75 -2.12 -3.46
N ILE A 91 -14.62 -1.82 -2.17
CA ILE A 91 -13.77 -0.74 -1.65
C ILE A 91 -12.31 -0.96 -2.06
N ALA A 92 -11.81 -2.18 -1.95
CA ALA A 92 -10.42 -2.50 -2.29
C ALA A 92 -10.14 -2.28 -3.79
N VAL A 93 -10.96 -2.86 -4.68
CA VAL A 93 -10.79 -2.69 -6.13
C VAL A 93 -10.90 -1.21 -6.55
N GLN A 94 -11.87 -0.48 -5.97
CA GLN A 94 -12.07 0.94 -6.28
C GLN A 94 -10.94 1.82 -5.75
N THR A 95 -10.44 1.53 -4.55
CA THR A 95 -9.29 2.23 -3.94
C THR A 95 -8.05 2.08 -4.81
N GLU A 96 -7.70 0.87 -5.23
CA GLU A 96 -6.57 0.64 -6.14
C GLU A 96 -6.78 1.33 -7.50
N GLY A 97 -8.01 1.30 -8.00
CA GLY A 97 -8.39 1.99 -9.23
C GLY A 97 -8.24 3.51 -9.17
N LYS A 98 -8.46 4.12 -7.99
CA LYS A 98 -8.19 5.54 -7.73
C LYS A 98 -6.71 5.80 -7.51
N ALA A 99 -6.00 4.93 -6.80
CA ALA A 99 -4.57 5.04 -6.54
C ALA A 99 -3.78 5.12 -7.85
N ARG A 100 -3.92 4.13 -8.74
CA ARG A 100 -3.24 4.11 -10.06
C ARG A 100 -3.44 5.41 -10.86
N LEU A 101 -4.64 5.98 -10.81
CA LEU A 101 -4.98 7.18 -11.57
C LEU A 101 -4.30 8.41 -10.98
N ARG A 102 -4.33 8.56 -9.65
CA ARG A 102 -3.70 9.67 -8.94
C ARG A 102 -2.18 9.62 -9.07
N MET A 103 -1.58 8.44 -8.97
CA MET A 103 -0.14 8.23 -9.18
C MET A 103 0.26 8.58 -10.61
N ALA A 104 -0.50 8.13 -11.61
CA ALA A 104 -0.22 8.47 -13.01
C ALA A 104 -0.40 9.97 -13.30
N ALA A 105 -1.45 10.60 -12.76
CA ALA A 105 -1.68 12.04 -12.91
C ALA A 105 -0.49 12.83 -12.33
N TYR A 106 0.00 12.44 -11.16
CA TYR A 106 1.16 13.08 -10.55
C TYR A 106 2.44 12.84 -11.36
N ALA A 107 2.70 11.61 -11.80
CA ALA A 107 3.83 11.29 -12.67
C ALA A 107 3.82 12.12 -13.97
N ASN A 108 2.64 12.37 -14.54
CA ASN A 108 2.51 13.14 -15.78
C ASN A 108 2.96 14.61 -15.63
N MET A 109 2.79 15.21 -14.45
CA MET A 109 3.22 16.58 -14.14
C MET A 109 4.74 16.74 -14.01
N LEU A 110 5.48 15.65 -13.82
CA LEU A 110 6.91 15.72 -13.55
C LEU A 110 7.73 15.93 -14.82
N SER A 111 8.70 16.84 -14.72
CA SER A 111 9.67 17.11 -15.80
C SER A 111 10.98 16.34 -15.64
N ASP A 112 11.31 15.92 -14.41
CA ASP A 112 12.50 15.11 -14.16
C ASP A 112 12.28 13.68 -14.65
N PRO A 113 13.05 13.19 -15.64
CA PRO A 113 12.76 11.91 -16.27
C PRO A 113 12.96 10.72 -15.33
N ASP A 114 13.92 10.77 -14.40
CA ASP A 114 14.20 9.66 -13.49
C ASP A 114 13.08 9.50 -12.45
N ILE A 115 12.59 10.62 -11.89
CA ILE A 115 11.46 10.56 -10.94
C ILE A 115 10.15 10.27 -11.66
N LYS A 116 9.96 10.80 -12.88
CA LYS A 116 8.79 10.47 -13.69
C LYS A 116 8.71 8.97 -13.98
N ASP A 117 9.83 8.33 -14.34
CA ASP A 117 9.89 6.87 -14.55
C ASP A 117 9.55 6.11 -13.25
N ALA A 118 10.16 6.48 -12.12
CA ALA A 118 9.87 5.85 -10.83
C ALA A 118 8.39 5.97 -10.41
N MET A 119 7.77 7.13 -10.60
CA MET A 119 6.34 7.31 -10.28
C MET A 119 5.40 6.68 -11.29
N SER A 120 5.82 6.58 -12.55
CA SER A 120 5.06 5.83 -13.57
C SER A 120 5.06 4.34 -13.25
N LEU A 121 6.17 3.80 -12.75
CA LEU A 121 6.24 2.43 -12.23
C LEU A 121 5.32 2.23 -11.04
N ASN A 122 5.30 3.15 -10.07
CA ASN A 122 4.39 3.05 -8.93
C ASN A 122 2.92 3.03 -9.42
N ALA A 123 2.53 3.93 -10.33
CA ALA A 123 1.18 3.93 -10.91
C ALA A 123 0.82 2.61 -11.63
N TRP A 124 1.80 2.00 -12.29
CA TRP A 124 1.63 0.69 -12.92
C TRP A 124 1.44 -0.43 -11.89
N GLU A 125 2.16 -0.38 -10.77
CA GLU A 125 2.02 -1.31 -9.65
C GLU A 125 0.65 -1.19 -8.96
N GLU A 126 0.16 0.02 -8.73
CA GLU A 126 -1.23 0.21 -8.24
C GLU A 126 -2.26 -0.37 -9.22
N ASN A 127 -2.04 -0.22 -10.53
CA ASN A 127 -2.91 -0.85 -11.51
C ASN A 127 -2.82 -2.38 -11.44
N ARG A 128 -1.63 -2.92 -11.16
CA ARG A 128 -1.44 -4.35 -10.91
C ARG A 128 -2.19 -4.79 -9.65
N HIS A 129 -2.17 -4.03 -8.57
CA HIS A 129 -2.93 -4.34 -7.35
C HIS A 129 -4.43 -4.46 -7.66
N LYS A 130 -4.97 -3.49 -8.42
CA LYS A 130 -6.36 -3.56 -8.92
C LYS A 130 -6.60 -4.85 -9.70
N GLU A 131 -5.74 -5.18 -10.67
CA GLU A 131 -5.89 -6.39 -11.49
C GLU A 131 -5.84 -7.68 -10.66
N VAL A 132 -4.95 -7.77 -9.66
CA VAL A 132 -4.89 -8.92 -8.73
C VAL A 132 -6.23 -9.07 -7.99
N LEU A 133 -6.77 -7.98 -7.45
CA LEU A 133 -8.04 -8.00 -6.72
C LEU A 133 -9.23 -8.32 -7.64
N SER A 134 -9.29 -7.72 -8.83
CA SER A 134 -10.32 -8.02 -9.82
C SER A 134 -10.29 -9.49 -10.25
N LYS A 135 -9.10 -10.09 -10.37
CA LYS A 135 -8.94 -11.52 -10.68
C LYS A 135 -9.31 -12.43 -9.51
N LEU A 136 -9.05 -12.03 -8.27
CA LEU A 136 -9.53 -12.76 -7.08
C LEU A 136 -11.07 -12.81 -7.07
N VAL A 137 -11.70 -11.66 -7.26
CA VAL A 137 -13.16 -11.50 -7.30
C VAL A 137 -13.76 -12.39 -8.39
N GLU A 138 -13.19 -12.38 -9.59
CA GLU A 138 -13.59 -13.24 -10.70
C GLU A 138 -13.41 -14.73 -10.35
N ALA A 139 -12.26 -15.11 -9.79
CA ALA A 139 -11.93 -16.50 -9.48
C ALA A 139 -12.86 -17.13 -8.42
N TYR A 140 -13.38 -16.33 -7.49
CA TYR A 140 -14.25 -16.79 -6.41
C TYR A 140 -15.73 -16.39 -6.58
N ASP A 141 -16.12 -15.86 -7.75
CA ASP A 141 -17.48 -15.37 -8.06
C ASP A 141 -18.03 -14.40 -6.99
N ILE A 142 -17.18 -13.49 -6.51
CA ILE A 142 -17.57 -12.48 -5.54
C ILE A 142 -18.45 -11.44 -6.25
N LYS A 143 -19.62 -11.14 -5.66
CA LYS A 143 -20.52 -10.13 -6.21
C LYS A 143 -20.00 -8.75 -5.89
N MET A 144 -19.85 -7.94 -6.92
CA MET A 144 -19.33 -6.58 -6.84
C MET A 144 -20.43 -5.57 -7.16
N ALA A 145 -20.40 -4.43 -6.48
CA ALA A 145 -21.05 -3.22 -6.94
C ALA A 145 -20.42 -2.71 -8.25
N PRO A 146 -21.16 -1.96 -9.07
CA PRO A 146 -20.60 -1.32 -10.25
C PRO A 146 -19.44 -0.39 -9.87
N GLU A 147 -18.31 -0.51 -10.58
CA GLU A 147 -17.20 0.43 -10.38
C GLU A 147 -17.60 1.85 -10.82
N PRO A 148 -17.40 2.88 -9.98
CA PRO A 148 -17.63 4.27 -10.37
C PRO A 148 -16.63 4.69 -11.46
N PRO A 149 -16.96 5.73 -12.26
CA PRO A 149 -16.03 6.27 -13.23
C PRO A 149 -14.78 6.83 -12.54
N TYR A 150 -13.61 6.46 -13.05
CA TYR A 150 -12.34 7.01 -12.58
C TYR A 150 -12.08 8.38 -13.21
N VAL A 151 -12.24 9.43 -12.42
CA VAL A 151 -12.08 10.82 -12.85
C VAL A 151 -10.71 11.36 -12.44
N GLU A 152 -10.01 11.98 -13.38
CA GLU A 152 -8.70 12.61 -13.12
C GLU A 152 -8.83 13.71 -12.06
N PRO A 153 -7.96 13.75 -11.04
CA PRO A 153 -8.06 14.74 -9.98
C PRO A 153 -7.75 16.15 -10.50
N THR A 154 -8.59 17.12 -10.17
CA THR A 154 -8.34 18.55 -10.47
C THR A 154 -7.10 19.08 -9.74
N ASP A 155 -6.90 18.67 -8.48
CA ASP A 155 -5.72 19.00 -7.69
C ASP A 155 -4.85 17.75 -7.52
N VAL A 156 -3.95 17.55 -8.49
CA VAL A 156 -3.12 16.36 -8.62
C VAL A 156 -2.14 16.21 -7.45
N GLU A 157 -1.51 17.29 -6.97
CA GLU A 157 -0.59 17.22 -5.82
C GLU A 157 -1.34 16.89 -4.52
N TRP A 158 -2.54 17.46 -4.33
CA TRP A 158 -3.40 17.08 -3.20
C TRP A 158 -3.76 15.60 -3.26
N ALA A 159 -4.24 15.13 -4.41
CA ALA A 159 -4.67 13.75 -4.58
C ALA A 159 -3.52 12.76 -4.34
N TYR A 160 -2.32 13.08 -4.82
CA TYR A 160 -1.10 12.30 -4.56
C TYR A 160 -0.73 12.30 -3.07
N MET A 161 -0.82 13.43 -2.37
CA MET A 161 -0.59 13.48 -0.92
C MET A 161 -1.61 12.65 -0.14
N VAL A 162 -2.90 12.75 -0.48
CA VAL A 162 -3.97 11.97 0.16
C VAL A 162 -3.68 10.48 0.02
N THR A 163 -3.41 10.02 -1.19
CA THR A 163 -3.10 8.61 -1.47
C THR A 163 -1.84 8.15 -0.73
N GLY A 164 -0.70 8.84 -0.89
CA GLY A 164 0.55 8.39 -0.27
C GLY A 164 0.58 8.47 1.26
N PHE A 165 -0.14 9.42 1.89
CA PHE A 165 -0.32 9.40 3.34
C PHE A 165 -1.27 8.28 3.78
N SER A 166 -2.29 7.95 2.99
CA SER A 166 -3.18 6.82 3.27
C SER A 166 -2.41 5.50 3.21
N GLU A 167 -1.67 5.23 2.13
CA GLU A 167 -0.81 4.05 1.99
C GLU A 167 0.14 3.90 3.18
N CYS A 168 0.80 4.99 3.61
CA CYS A 168 1.67 4.93 4.80
C CYS A 168 0.98 4.39 6.06
N VAL A 169 -0.32 4.64 6.22
CA VAL A 169 -1.12 4.11 7.34
C VAL A 169 -1.64 2.72 7.01
N ASP A 170 -2.20 2.55 5.82
CA ASP A 170 -2.89 1.35 5.38
C ASP A 170 -1.91 0.18 5.24
N SER A 171 -0.75 0.37 4.60
CA SER A 171 0.29 -0.66 4.51
C SER A 171 0.82 -1.05 5.90
N PHE A 172 0.95 -0.10 6.85
CA PHE A 172 1.40 -0.42 8.22
C PHE A 172 0.45 -1.42 8.92
N PHE A 173 -0.86 -1.23 8.80
CA PHE A 173 -1.84 -2.16 9.35
C PHE A 173 -1.95 -3.44 8.51
N ALA A 174 -1.96 -3.32 7.18
CA ALA A 174 -2.03 -4.45 6.27
C ALA A 174 -0.89 -5.45 6.52
N PHE A 175 0.35 -4.99 6.70
CA PHE A 175 1.49 -5.85 7.01
C PHE A 175 1.28 -6.69 8.27
N GLY A 176 0.72 -6.08 9.33
CA GLY A 176 0.44 -6.79 10.58
C GLY A 176 -0.72 -7.76 10.46
N LEU A 177 -1.84 -7.33 9.88
CA LEU A 177 -3.02 -8.17 9.66
C LEU A 177 -2.72 -9.36 8.76
N PHE A 178 -1.93 -9.16 7.71
CA PHE A 178 -1.52 -10.20 6.80
C PHE A 178 -0.62 -11.24 7.48
N ALA A 179 0.31 -10.80 8.31
CA ALA A 179 1.14 -11.71 9.10
C ALA A 179 0.31 -12.50 10.13
N LEU A 180 -0.73 -11.89 10.71
CA LEU A 180 -1.67 -12.60 11.58
C LEU A 180 -2.51 -13.62 10.81
N ALA A 181 -3.05 -13.25 9.65
CA ALA A 181 -3.80 -14.17 8.79
C ALA A 181 -2.96 -15.39 8.38
N ARG A 182 -1.68 -15.16 8.04
CA ARG A 182 -0.73 -16.24 7.75
C ARG A 182 -0.47 -17.14 8.96
N LYS A 183 -0.28 -16.56 10.15
CA LYS A 183 0.08 -17.31 11.38
C LYS A 183 -1.12 -18.07 11.98
N SER A 184 -2.33 -17.55 11.83
CA SER A 184 -3.54 -18.15 12.40
C SER A 184 -4.12 -19.29 11.57
N GLY A 185 -3.69 -19.44 10.31
CA GLY A 185 -4.33 -20.36 9.36
C GLY A 185 -5.76 -19.93 9.00
N PHE A 186 -6.10 -18.65 9.22
CA PHE A 186 -7.43 -18.13 8.90
C PHE A 186 -7.73 -18.24 7.41
N PHE A 187 -6.72 -18.05 6.56
CA PHE A 187 -6.77 -18.35 5.13
C PHE A 187 -5.72 -19.41 4.75
N PRO A 188 -5.95 -20.19 3.68
CA PRO A 188 -4.95 -21.12 3.16
C PRO A 188 -3.64 -20.40 2.84
N PRO A 189 -2.47 -20.98 3.17
CA PRO A 189 -1.18 -20.36 2.89
C PRO A 189 -1.04 -19.96 1.42
N GLU A 190 -1.55 -20.76 0.49
CA GLU A 190 -1.48 -20.49 -0.95
C GLU A 190 -2.25 -19.21 -1.34
N LEU A 191 -3.37 -18.93 -0.67
CA LEU A 191 -4.15 -17.71 -0.89
C LEU A 191 -3.42 -16.50 -0.33
N VAL A 192 -2.82 -16.64 0.86
CA VAL A 192 -2.04 -15.58 1.48
C VAL A 192 -0.81 -15.27 0.64
N GLU A 193 0.01 -16.27 0.29
CA GLU A 193 1.26 -16.06 -0.47
C GLU A 193 1.04 -15.39 -1.84
N THR A 194 -0.15 -15.52 -2.42
CA THR A 194 -0.54 -14.79 -3.65
C THR A 194 -0.43 -13.26 -3.52
N PHE A 195 -0.64 -12.72 -2.31
CA PHE A 195 -0.61 -11.29 -2.02
C PHE A 195 0.73 -10.81 -1.44
N GLU A 196 1.68 -11.68 -1.10
CA GLU A 196 2.97 -11.26 -0.55
C GLU A 196 3.74 -10.32 -1.51
N PRO A 197 3.73 -10.52 -2.85
CA PRO A 197 4.31 -9.55 -3.79
C PRO A 197 3.65 -8.17 -3.72
N VAL A 198 2.32 -8.10 -3.59
CA VAL A 198 1.57 -6.85 -3.40
C VAL A 198 2.00 -6.16 -2.09
N MET A 199 2.08 -6.91 -0.99
CA MET A 199 2.56 -6.36 0.29
C MET A 199 4.01 -5.85 0.21
N GLN A 200 4.84 -6.39 -0.67
CA GLN A 200 6.19 -5.91 -0.89
C GLN A 200 6.26 -4.68 -1.80
N GLU A 201 5.34 -4.54 -2.76
CA GLU A 201 5.12 -3.32 -3.54
C GLU A 201 4.75 -2.14 -2.66
N GLU A 202 3.75 -2.32 -1.79
CA GLU A 202 3.33 -1.35 -0.79
C GLU A 202 4.50 -0.81 0.04
N ALA A 203 5.44 -1.69 0.44
CA ALA A 203 6.64 -1.28 1.17
C ALA A 203 7.52 -0.31 0.35
N ARG A 204 7.59 -0.48 -0.97
CA ARG A 204 8.32 0.43 -1.86
C ARG A 204 7.58 1.74 -2.08
N HIS A 205 6.26 1.68 -2.21
CA HIS A 205 5.40 2.85 -2.41
C HIS A 205 5.54 3.82 -1.24
N ILE A 206 5.45 3.33 0.00
CA ILE A 206 5.59 4.18 1.19
C ILE A 206 7.02 4.71 1.37
N ILE A 207 8.06 3.99 0.91
CA ILE A 207 9.43 4.53 0.86
C ILE A 207 9.53 5.63 -0.20
N LEU A 208 9.01 5.40 -1.41
CA LEU A 208 9.00 6.37 -2.49
C LEU A 208 8.30 7.66 -2.04
N PHE A 209 7.11 7.55 -1.45
CA PHE A 209 6.35 8.68 -0.95
C PHE A 209 7.08 9.42 0.18
N ALA A 210 7.61 8.71 1.19
CA ALA A 210 8.35 9.33 2.28
C ALA A 210 9.58 10.12 1.78
N ASN A 211 10.29 9.57 0.80
CA ASN A 211 11.44 10.25 0.22
C ASN A 211 11.05 11.41 -0.69
N TRP A 212 9.99 11.26 -1.50
CA TRP A 212 9.39 12.36 -2.25
C TRP A 212 9.02 13.51 -1.31
N LEU A 213 8.34 13.24 -0.20
CA LEU A 213 7.88 14.26 0.73
C LEU A 213 9.05 15.04 1.35
N THR A 214 10.11 14.34 1.74
CA THR A 214 11.32 15.00 2.28
C THR A 214 12.07 15.80 1.22
N TYR A 215 12.17 15.28 -0.01
CA TYR A 215 12.77 15.99 -1.14
C TYR A 215 11.96 17.26 -1.48
N HIS A 216 10.64 17.13 -1.63
CA HIS A 216 9.73 18.22 -1.96
C HIS A 216 9.83 19.35 -0.94
N ARG A 217 9.73 19.03 0.36
CA ARG A 217 9.94 20.00 1.46
C ARG A 217 11.30 20.70 1.39
N ALA A 218 12.37 19.95 1.10
CA ALA A 218 13.72 20.49 1.02
C ALA A 218 13.92 21.42 -0.19
N THR A 219 13.28 21.13 -1.33
CA THR A 219 13.41 21.92 -2.56
C THR A 219 12.42 23.08 -2.68
N LEU A 220 11.36 23.10 -1.88
CA LEU A 220 10.40 24.21 -1.90
C LEU A 220 11.05 25.53 -1.47
N PRO A 221 10.77 26.65 -2.18
CA PRO A 221 11.13 27.99 -1.73
C PRO A 221 10.60 28.25 -0.32
N LEU A 222 11.40 28.89 0.53
CA LEU A 222 11.08 29.05 1.96
C LEU A 222 9.70 29.68 2.21
N TRP A 223 9.26 30.59 1.35
CA TRP A 223 7.96 31.25 1.45
C TRP A 223 6.77 30.35 1.07
N LYS A 224 6.98 29.30 0.25
CA LYS A 224 5.95 28.30 -0.08
C LYS A 224 5.80 27.23 1.00
N ARG A 225 6.81 27.05 1.85
CA ARG A 225 6.83 25.98 2.86
C ARG A 225 5.69 26.07 3.87
N PRO A 226 5.35 27.24 4.46
CA PRO A 226 4.23 27.33 5.40
C PRO A 226 2.91 26.88 4.75
N TRP A 227 2.67 27.28 3.50
CA TRP A 227 1.48 26.86 2.75
C TRP A 227 1.47 25.34 2.51
N PHE A 228 2.60 24.76 2.10
CA PHE A 228 2.71 23.33 1.89
C PHE A 228 2.46 22.53 3.19
N GLU A 229 2.99 22.97 4.33
CA GLU A 229 2.72 22.31 5.61
C GLU A 229 1.25 22.44 6.03
N LEU A 230 0.59 23.57 5.74
CA LEU A 230 -0.86 23.69 5.93
C LEU A 230 -1.62 22.70 5.03
N ARG A 231 -1.20 22.50 3.78
CA ARG A 231 -1.80 21.47 2.91
C ARG A 231 -1.60 20.07 3.50
N VAL A 232 -0.41 19.75 4.01
CA VAL A 232 -0.16 18.46 4.68
C VAL A 232 -1.08 18.26 5.89
N LEU A 233 -1.24 19.28 6.73
CA LEU A 233 -2.17 19.24 7.87
C LEU A 233 -3.62 19.04 7.41
N ALA A 234 -4.04 19.73 6.35
CA ALA A 234 -5.37 19.60 5.78
C ALA A 234 -5.61 18.19 5.22
N VAL A 235 -4.61 17.57 4.57
CA VAL A 235 -4.68 16.17 4.14
C VAL A 235 -4.85 15.24 5.34
N TRP A 236 -4.10 15.43 6.43
CA TRP A 236 -4.29 14.62 7.63
C TRP A 236 -5.66 14.81 8.26
N ALA A 237 -6.16 16.04 8.33
CA ALA A 237 -7.51 16.31 8.82
C ALA A 237 -8.58 15.63 7.95
N PHE A 238 -8.42 15.70 6.62
CA PHE A 238 -9.27 14.98 5.67
C PHE A 238 -9.22 13.46 5.89
N LEU A 239 -8.03 12.87 5.98
CA LEU A 239 -7.85 11.44 6.21
C LEU A 239 -8.42 10.94 7.55
N VAL A 240 -8.37 11.77 8.61
CA VAL A 240 -9.00 11.45 9.91
C VAL A 240 -10.51 11.55 9.79
N TYR A 241 -11.01 12.60 9.15
CA TYR A 241 -12.45 12.81 8.94
C TYR A 241 -13.10 11.64 8.18
N GLU A 242 -12.45 11.17 7.11
CA GLU A 242 -12.89 10.02 6.32
C GLU A 242 -12.91 8.72 7.14
N ARG A 243 -11.91 8.54 8.03
CA ARG A 243 -11.78 7.35 8.89
C ARG A 243 -12.71 7.31 10.10
N LEU A 244 -13.39 8.42 10.42
CA LEU A 244 -14.31 8.53 11.56
C LEU A 244 -15.79 8.33 11.19
N ASP A 245 -16.12 7.91 9.96
CA ASP A 245 -17.49 7.74 9.45
C ASP A 245 -18.34 9.04 9.48
N LEU A 246 -17.71 10.22 9.43
CA LEU A 246 -18.44 11.50 9.42
C LEU A 246 -19.00 11.88 8.03
N VAL A 247 -18.74 11.10 6.98
CA VAL A 247 -19.34 11.28 5.64
C VAL A 247 -20.11 10.03 5.25
N ARG A 248 -21.44 10.11 5.38
CA ARG A 248 -22.35 9.34 4.52
C ARG A 248 -22.58 10.18 3.27
N THR A 249 -21.93 9.85 2.17
CA THR A 249 -22.33 10.40 0.86
C THR A 249 -23.52 9.61 0.35
N MET A 250 -24.69 10.24 0.29
CA MET A 250 -25.84 9.72 -0.45
C MET A 250 -25.69 10.15 -1.91
N ASP A 251 -25.74 9.20 -2.84
CA ASP A 251 -25.84 9.53 -4.26
C ASP A 251 -27.24 10.07 -4.62
N GLY A 252 -27.39 10.55 -5.86
CA GLY A 252 -28.66 11.06 -6.38
C GLY A 252 -29.79 10.03 -6.46
N ASP A 253 -29.49 8.75 -6.25
CA ASP A 253 -30.44 7.63 -6.23
C ASP A 253 -30.73 7.12 -4.79
N GLY A 254 -30.17 7.77 -3.76
CA GLY A 254 -30.42 7.46 -2.35
C GLY A 254 -29.58 6.32 -1.77
N ASN A 255 -28.58 5.82 -2.48
CA ASN A 255 -27.63 4.84 -1.95
C ASN A 255 -26.55 5.53 -1.13
N VAL A 256 -26.25 4.98 0.04
CA VAL A 256 -25.15 5.43 0.89
C VAL A 256 -23.86 4.81 0.37
N HIS A 257 -22.96 5.63 -0.16
CA HIS A 257 -21.60 5.24 -0.49
C HIS A 257 -20.69 5.64 0.68
N GLU A 258 -20.01 4.67 1.30
CA GLU A 258 -18.89 4.92 2.20
C GLU A 258 -17.67 5.31 1.34
N GLN A 259 -16.95 6.38 1.71
CA GLN A 259 -15.75 6.79 0.98
C GLN A 259 -14.52 5.91 1.33
N ASP A 260 -13.68 5.72 0.30
CA ASP A 260 -12.65 4.68 0.10
C ASP A 260 -11.41 4.67 1.04
N ASN A 261 -11.25 5.60 1.99
CA ASN A 261 -9.98 5.68 2.75
C ASN A 261 -9.91 4.75 3.99
N ASN A 262 -10.83 3.79 4.09
CA ASN A 262 -11.09 2.99 5.30
C ASN A 262 -10.56 1.55 5.24
N PHE A 263 -9.73 1.21 4.25
CA PHE A 263 -9.22 -0.15 4.02
C PHE A 263 -8.65 -0.81 5.30
N ALA A 264 -7.82 -0.09 6.06
CA ALA A 264 -7.25 -0.60 7.30
C ALA A 264 -8.30 -0.83 8.41
N VAL A 265 -9.31 0.03 8.53
CA VAL A 265 -10.32 -0.07 9.59
C VAL A 265 -11.25 -1.25 9.35
N THR A 266 -11.67 -1.47 8.10
CA THR A 266 -12.52 -2.61 7.73
C THR A 266 -11.74 -3.92 7.83
N GLY A 267 -10.49 -3.95 7.35
CA GLY A 267 -9.61 -5.13 7.49
C GLY A 267 -9.35 -5.54 8.95
N VAL A 268 -9.18 -4.58 9.88
CA VAL A 268 -9.02 -4.88 11.31
C VAL A 268 -10.31 -5.50 11.90
N LYS A 269 -11.49 -5.00 11.54
CA LYS A 269 -12.77 -5.53 12.03
C LYS A 269 -13.02 -6.95 11.52
N ASP A 270 -12.61 -7.27 10.30
CA ASP A 270 -12.88 -8.57 9.69
C ASP A 270 -11.92 -9.68 10.18
N VAL A 271 -10.67 -9.32 10.45
CA VAL A 271 -9.67 -10.24 11.02
C VAL A 271 -9.80 -10.33 12.57
N SER A 272 -10.67 -9.53 13.18
CA SER A 272 -10.90 -9.49 14.65
C SER A 272 -11.45 -10.79 15.26
N SER A 273 -11.81 -11.77 14.44
CA SER A 273 -12.10 -13.14 14.91
C SER A 273 -10.88 -13.83 15.54
N ILE A 274 -9.67 -13.31 15.31
CA ILE A 274 -8.45 -13.68 16.03
C ILE A 274 -8.44 -12.92 17.36
N ASP A 275 -8.51 -13.64 18.48
CA ASP A 275 -8.41 -13.06 19.84
C ASP A 275 -6.98 -12.52 20.09
N ILE A 276 -6.75 -11.28 19.65
CA ILE A 276 -5.50 -10.56 19.81
C ILE A 276 -5.74 -9.22 20.50
N SER A 277 -4.93 -8.93 21.53
CA SER A 277 -4.98 -7.63 22.17
C SER A 277 -4.51 -6.53 21.20
N LEU A 278 -5.08 -5.32 21.31
CA LEU A 278 -4.62 -4.16 20.51
C LEU A 278 -3.11 -3.92 20.68
N ARG A 279 -2.57 -4.14 21.89
CA ARG A 279 -1.13 -4.02 22.16
C ARG A 279 -0.29 -5.01 21.36
N ASP A 280 -0.76 -6.24 21.21
CA ASP A 280 -0.06 -7.29 20.47
C ASP A 280 -0.20 -7.09 18.96
N LEU A 281 -1.38 -6.68 18.48
CA LEU A 281 -1.57 -6.27 17.08
C LEU A 281 -0.59 -5.16 16.69
N MET A 282 -0.48 -4.11 17.50
CA MET A 282 0.49 -3.03 17.27
C MET A 282 1.93 -3.55 17.27
N GLY A 283 2.20 -4.62 18.01
CA GLY A 283 3.50 -5.28 18.01
C GLY A 283 3.81 -5.99 16.71
N VAL A 284 2.85 -6.74 16.19
CA VAL A 284 3.00 -7.43 14.90
C VAL A 284 3.13 -6.42 13.76
N CYS A 285 2.33 -5.35 13.74
CA CYS A 285 2.47 -4.29 12.73
C CYS A 285 3.87 -3.65 12.75
N LEU A 286 4.43 -3.39 13.94
CA LEU A 286 5.78 -2.83 14.07
C LEU A 286 6.86 -3.79 13.55
N GLU A 287 6.78 -5.06 13.91
CA GLU A 287 7.73 -6.10 13.48
C GLU A 287 7.70 -6.27 11.96
N GLU A 288 6.50 -6.38 11.38
CA GLU A 288 6.33 -6.60 9.95
C GLU A 288 6.67 -5.37 9.12
N ASN A 289 6.40 -4.17 9.63
CA ASN A 289 6.85 -2.92 9.01
C ASN A 289 8.39 -2.81 9.04
N GLU A 290 9.05 -3.18 10.14
CA GLU A 290 10.51 -3.21 10.19
C GLU A 290 11.07 -4.26 9.23
N ARG A 291 10.54 -5.48 9.24
CA ARG A 291 10.95 -6.59 8.36
C ARG A 291 10.90 -6.19 6.88
N ARG A 292 9.79 -5.60 6.43
CA ARG A 292 9.61 -5.22 5.02
C ARG A 292 10.49 -4.07 4.59
N LEU A 293 10.79 -3.13 5.49
CA LEU A 293 11.60 -1.94 5.19
C LEU A 293 13.11 -2.13 5.45
N ALA A 294 13.52 -3.25 6.05
CA ALA A 294 14.90 -3.50 6.46
C ALA A 294 15.86 -3.74 5.29
N GLY A 295 15.37 -4.31 4.18
CA GLY A 295 16.21 -4.61 3.01
C GLY A 295 16.59 -3.38 2.16
N TYR A 296 15.97 -2.23 2.41
CA TYR A 296 16.28 -0.99 1.70
C TYR A 296 17.29 -0.13 2.45
N ASP A 297 18.08 0.65 1.69
CA ASP A 297 19.12 1.54 2.21
C ASP A 297 18.66 2.32 3.46
N PRO A 298 19.36 2.18 4.60
CA PRO A 298 18.97 2.84 5.85
C PRO A 298 19.01 4.37 5.75
N ARG A 299 19.71 4.94 4.76
CA ARG A 299 19.79 6.39 4.53
C ARG A 299 18.52 6.97 3.92
N LEU A 300 17.66 6.15 3.31
CA LEU A 300 16.38 6.59 2.76
C LEU A 300 15.36 6.89 3.87
N ALA A 301 14.51 7.89 3.63
CA ALA A 301 13.43 8.22 4.55
C ALA A 301 12.42 7.06 4.66
N ARG A 302 11.85 6.90 5.85
CA ARG A 302 10.81 5.91 6.16
C ARG A 302 9.60 6.60 6.80
N PRO A 303 8.37 6.09 6.60
CA PRO A 303 7.20 6.56 7.32
C PRO A 303 7.40 6.44 8.84
N LYS A 304 7.01 7.48 9.59
CA LYS A 304 7.21 7.52 11.05
C LYS A 304 5.93 7.62 11.86
N LEU A 305 4.85 8.19 11.32
CA LEU A 305 3.67 8.52 12.09
C LEU A 305 2.98 7.27 12.66
N ALA A 306 2.54 6.34 11.81
CA ALA A 306 1.88 5.11 12.25
C ALA A 306 2.77 4.25 13.18
N PRO A 307 4.07 4.00 12.87
CA PRO A 307 4.96 3.32 13.81
C PRO A 307 5.12 4.03 15.16
N ASN A 308 5.20 5.37 15.18
CA ASN A 308 5.33 6.11 16.44
C ASN A 308 4.05 6.07 17.28
N ILE A 309 2.88 6.19 16.64
CA ILE A 309 1.59 6.01 17.31
C ILE A 309 1.46 4.60 17.88
N ALA A 310 1.82 3.57 17.11
CA ALA A 310 1.79 2.18 17.56
C ALA A 310 2.74 1.95 18.76
N ARG A 311 3.96 2.49 18.73
CA ARG A 311 4.89 2.45 19.88
C ARG A 311 4.30 3.13 21.11
N PHE A 312 3.65 4.27 20.94
CA PHE A 312 2.98 4.98 22.03
C PHE A 312 1.82 4.17 22.61
N ILE A 313 0.95 3.61 21.76
CA ILE A 313 -0.14 2.72 22.19
C ILE A 313 0.40 1.53 22.99
N ARG A 314 1.47 0.87 22.51
CA ARG A 314 2.12 -0.23 23.24
C ARG A 314 2.75 0.19 24.56
N PHE A 315 3.20 1.44 24.66
CA PHE A 315 3.74 1.96 25.91
C PHE A 315 2.63 2.19 26.95
N VAL A 316 1.48 2.71 26.53
CA VAL A 316 0.35 3.06 27.41
C VAL A 316 -0.49 1.85 27.82
N LEU A 317 -0.82 0.94 26.89
CA LEU A 317 -1.66 -0.23 27.20
C LEU A 317 -0.87 -1.28 28.00
N PRO A 318 -1.43 -1.97 29.00
CA PRO A 318 -0.72 -3.02 29.75
C PRO A 318 -0.44 -4.26 28.87
N LYS A 319 0.55 -5.07 29.25
CA LYS A 319 0.71 -6.41 28.65
C LYS A 319 -0.50 -7.26 29.03
N ALA A 320 -1.09 -7.98 28.08
CA ALA A 320 -2.14 -8.94 28.38
C ALA A 320 -1.62 -9.97 29.40
N SER A 321 -2.39 -10.23 30.46
CA SER A 321 -2.01 -11.24 31.44
C SER A 321 -2.13 -12.62 30.77
N ARG A 322 -1.07 -13.43 30.88
CA ARG A 322 -0.96 -14.77 30.28
C ARG A 322 -1.98 -15.80 30.82
N ASN A 323 -2.86 -15.41 31.74
CA ASN A 323 -3.71 -16.31 32.54
C ASN A 323 -5.16 -16.47 32.02
N ALA A 324 -5.55 -15.84 30.91
CA ALA A 324 -6.91 -16.00 30.37
C ALA A 324 -7.09 -17.19 29.40
N GLN A 325 -6.01 -17.85 28.95
CA GLN A 325 -6.07 -18.92 27.94
C GLN A 325 -6.23 -20.35 28.49
N VAL A 326 -6.36 -20.55 29.81
CA VAL A 326 -6.55 -21.90 30.41
C VAL A 326 -8.00 -22.12 30.90
N GLY A 327 -8.92 -21.22 30.54
CA GLY A 327 -10.24 -21.14 31.17
C GLY A 327 -11.39 -21.89 30.51
N HIS A 328 -11.24 -22.70 29.45
CA HIS A 328 -12.34 -23.45 28.83
C HIS A 328 -11.96 -24.89 28.47
N ALA A 329 -11.58 -25.66 29.50
CA ALA A 329 -11.65 -27.11 29.47
C ALA A 329 -12.14 -27.60 30.84
N ALA A 330 -13.47 -27.61 31.01
CA ALA A 330 -14.17 -28.40 32.01
C ALA A 330 -15.58 -28.69 31.48
#